data_AF-A0A930DI61-F1
#
_entry.id   AF-A0A930DI61-F1
#
_cell.length_a   1.000
_cell.length_b   1.000
_cell.length_c   1.000
_cell.angle_alpha   90.00
_cell.angle_beta   90.00
_cell.angle_gamma   90.00
#
_symmetry.space_group_name_H-M   'P 1'
#
loop_
_entity.id
_entity.type
_entity.pdbx_description
1 polymer ?
#
loop_
_entity_poly.entity_id
_entity_poly.type
_entity_poly.pdbx_seq_one_letter_code
_entity_poly.pdbx_strand_id
1 'polypeptide(L)'
;MRQIAPTPLKAHYGLHGGFVRGTGHMPNVCGYLANPNAFAGLGGGSTFYMVDPERELTVVFLSAGFIEGLPHLIRAAKLNDLVLAACE
;
A
#
# COMPACT_ATOMS: atom_id res chain seq x y z
N MET A 1 8.69 -25.57 -23.77
CA MET A 1 8.34 -25.43 -22.34
C MET A 1 7.15 -24.49 -22.24
N ARG A 2 5.99 -24.94 -21.71
CA ARG A 2 4.89 -24.02 -21.39
C ARG A 2 5.34 -23.15 -20.22
N GLN A 3 5.48 -21.85 -20.45
CA GLN A 3 5.65 -20.88 -19.37
C GLN A 3 4.36 -20.91 -18.55
N ILE A 4 4.39 -21.58 -17.40
CA ILE A 4 3.31 -21.50 -16.42
C ILE A 4 3.34 -20.05 -15.94
N ALA A 5 2.37 -19.25 -16.38
CA ALA A 5 2.25 -17.88 -15.88
C ALA A 5 2.10 -17.96 -14.36
N PRO A 6 2.93 -17.23 -13.59
CA PRO A 6 2.81 -17.23 -12.14
C PRO A 6 1.40 -16.79 -11.75
N THR A 7 0.84 -17.39 -10.70
CA THR A 7 -0.46 -17.00 -10.16
C THR A 7 -0.46 -15.49 -9.91
N PRO A 8 -1.43 -14.73 -10.45
CA PRO A 8 -1.47 -13.28 -10.25
C PRO A 8 -1.53 -12.95 -8.75
N LEU A 9 -0.74 -11.97 -8.33
CA LEU A 9 -0.86 -11.41 -6.99
C LEU A 9 -2.25 -10.78 -6.83
N LYS A 10 -2.89 -11.09 -5.71
CA LYS A 10 -4.20 -10.53 -5.35
C LYS A 10 -4.00 -9.31 -4.47
N ALA A 11 -4.86 -8.30 -4.63
CA ALA A 11 -4.91 -7.13 -3.78
C ALA A 11 -6.35 -6.61 -3.74
N HIS A 12 -6.71 -5.90 -2.67
CA HIS A 12 -8.01 -5.24 -2.58
C HIS A 12 -7.93 -3.83 -3.19
N TYR A 13 -8.92 -3.47 -4.00
CA TYR A 13 -9.05 -2.17 -4.64
C TYR A 13 -10.40 -1.55 -4.35
N GLY A 14 -10.42 -0.22 -4.23
CA GLY A 14 -11.63 0.56 -4.02
C GLY A 14 -12.03 1.36 -5.26
N LEU A 15 -13.24 1.92 -5.23
CA LEU A 15 -13.77 2.76 -6.31
C LEU A 15 -12.99 4.08 -6.47
N HIS A 16 -12.18 4.47 -5.48
CA HIS A 16 -11.27 5.62 -5.57
C HIS A 16 -10.08 5.38 -6.53
N GLY A 17 -9.98 4.20 -7.14
CA GLY A 17 -8.92 3.87 -8.09
C GLY A 17 -7.60 3.45 -7.45
N GLY A 18 -7.59 3.18 -6.15
CA GLY A 18 -6.41 2.78 -5.39
C GLY A 18 -6.62 1.53 -4.53
N PHE A 19 -5.64 1.25 -3.70
CA PHE A 19 -5.65 0.11 -2.79
C PHE A 19 -6.59 0.36 -1.61
N VAL A 20 -7.22 -0.71 -1.15
CA VAL A 20 -7.84 -0.81 0.18
C VAL A 20 -7.02 -1.82 0.97
N ARG A 21 -6.84 -1.63 2.28
CA ARG A 21 -6.11 -2.60 3.10
C ARG A 21 -6.85 -3.95 3.08
N GLY A 22 -8.15 -3.93 3.39
CA GLY A 22 -9.00 -5.11 3.48
C GLY A 22 -8.56 -6.05 4.61
N THR A 23 -8.77 -7.36 4.46
CA THR A 23 -8.32 -8.36 5.45
C THR A 23 -7.33 -9.34 4.82
N GLY A 24 -6.51 -9.96 5.68
CA GLY A 24 -5.48 -10.93 5.30
C GLY A 24 -4.13 -10.29 4.94
N HIS A 25 -3.15 -11.14 4.60
CA HIS A 25 -1.78 -10.73 4.27
C HIS A 25 -1.55 -10.73 2.75
N MET A 26 -2.17 -9.78 2.05
CA MET A 26 -1.97 -9.58 0.61
C MET A 26 -1.11 -8.34 0.34
N PRO A 27 -0.45 -8.26 -0.83
CA PRO A 27 0.19 -7.02 -1.28
C PRO A 27 -0.78 -5.85 -1.22
N ASN A 28 -0.40 -4.79 -0.51
CA ASN A 28 -1.18 -3.58 -0.35
C ASN A 28 -0.23 -2.40 -0.09
N VAL A 29 -0.71 -1.18 -0.26
CA VAL A 29 0.06 0.05 -0.01
C VAL A 29 -0.11 0.53 1.43
N CYS A 30 -1.23 0.21 2.08
CA CYS A 30 -1.61 0.73 3.40
C CYS A 30 -0.71 0.25 4.54
N GLY A 31 -0.02 -0.88 4.40
CA GLY A 31 0.67 -1.57 5.50
C GLY A 31 -0.21 -2.66 6.14
N TYR A 32 0.41 -3.54 6.92
CA TYR A 32 -0.30 -4.61 7.63
C TYR A 32 -0.92 -4.17 8.96
N LEU A 33 -0.45 -3.08 9.56
CA LEU A 33 -0.95 -2.53 10.82
C LEU A 33 -2.12 -1.55 10.66
N ALA A 34 -2.40 -1.15 9.42
CA ALA A 34 -3.52 -0.27 9.10
C ALA A 34 -4.86 -0.98 9.32
N ASN A 35 -5.89 -0.20 9.63
CA ASN A 35 -7.26 -0.71 9.73
C ASN A 35 -7.71 -1.34 8.39
N PRO A 36 -8.55 -2.41 8.41
CA PRO A 36 -9.13 -2.95 7.19
C PRO A 36 -9.77 -1.94 6.23
N ASN A 37 -10.34 -0.86 6.75
CA ASN A 37 -10.99 0.20 5.96
C ASN A 37 -10.01 1.27 5.44
N ALA A 38 -8.73 1.20 5.80
CA ALA A 38 -7.73 2.14 5.30
C ALA A 38 -7.56 2.00 3.78
N PHE A 39 -7.34 3.13 3.11
CA PHE A 39 -7.18 3.19 1.66
C PHE A 39 -5.97 4.04 1.27
N ALA A 40 -5.40 3.73 0.11
CA ALA A 40 -4.15 4.33 -0.33
C ALA A 40 -4.09 4.44 -1.86
N GLY A 41 -3.26 5.37 -2.32
CA GLY A 41 -2.89 5.52 -3.73
C GLY A 41 -1.39 5.47 -3.90
N LEU A 42 -0.94 4.85 -4.99
CA LEU A 42 0.47 4.74 -5.36
C LEU A 42 0.73 5.61 -6.60
N GLY A 43 1.62 6.59 -6.48
CA GLY A 43 2.09 7.39 -7.61
C GLY A 43 3.34 6.75 -8.21
N GLY A 44 3.31 6.52 -9.52
CA GLY A 44 4.24 5.70 -10.31
C GLY A 44 5.69 5.71 -9.83
N GLY A 45 6.02 4.87 -8.84
CA GLY A 45 7.37 4.61 -8.35
C GLY A 45 8.00 5.62 -7.37
N SER A 46 7.36 6.73 -7.01
CA SER A 46 8.01 7.81 -6.25
C SER A 46 7.18 8.47 -5.15
N THR A 47 5.85 8.31 -5.18
CA THR A 47 4.96 8.97 -4.24
C THR A 47 3.84 8.03 -3.80
N PHE A 48 3.27 8.27 -2.62
CA PHE A 48 2.03 7.61 -2.21
C PHE A 48 1.29 8.45 -1.18
N TYR A 49 0.04 8.08 -0.94
CA TYR A 49 -0.71 8.51 0.22
C TYR A 49 -1.41 7.30 0.86
N MET A 50 -1.71 7.40 2.16
CA MET A 50 -2.54 6.46 2.91
C MET A 50 -3.47 7.25 3.84
N VAL A 51 -4.72 6.82 3.95
CA VAL A 51 -5.72 7.34 4.88
C VAL A 51 -6.26 6.18 5.69
N ASP A 52 -6.13 6.25 7.01
CA ASP A 52 -6.76 5.34 7.97
C ASP A 52 -7.81 6.11 8.77
N PRO A 53 -9.10 6.05 8.39
CA PRO A 53 -10.14 6.84 9.00
C PRO A 53 -10.43 6.46 10.46
N GLU A 54 -10.22 5.19 10.82
CA GLU A 54 -10.46 4.70 12.18
C GLU A 54 -9.40 5.20 13.17
N ARG A 55 -8.21 5.56 12.65
CA ARG A 55 -7.11 6.15 13.42
C ARG A 55 -7.01 7.67 13.24
N GLU A 56 -7.91 8.28 12.48
CA GLU A 56 -7.86 9.70 12.10
C GLU A 56 -6.49 10.13 11.54
N LEU A 57 -5.83 9.22 10.80
CA LEU A 57 -4.45 9.39 10.35
C LEU A 57 -4.37 9.47 8.82
N THR A 58 -3.58 10.43 8.33
CA THR A 58 -3.19 10.51 6.92
C THR A 58 -1.67 10.58 6.80
N VAL A 59 -1.13 9.77 5.89
CA VAL A 59 0.29 9.75 5.54
C VAL A 59 0.45 10.15 4.08
N VAL A 60 1.34 11.10 3.82
CA VAL A 60 1.71 11.51 2.47
C VAL A 60 3.22 11.38 2.33
N PHE A 61 3.65 10.70 1.26
CA PHE A 61 5.05 10.55 0.94
C PHE A 61 5.34 11.13 -0.44
N LEU A 62 6.21 12.13 -0.46
CA LEU A 62 6.70 12.78 -1.67
C LEU A 62 8.22 12.61 -1.73
N SER A 63 8.71 11.95 -2.77
CA SER A 63 10.15 11.75 -2.95
C SER A 63 10.56 11.92 -4.40
N ALA A 64 11.85 12.20 -4.58
CA ALA A 64 12.55 11.96 -5.83
C ALA A 64 13.23 10.58 -5.75
N GLY A 65 13.30 9.86 -6.87
CA GLY A 65 13.83 8.50 -6.93
C GLY A 65 12.75 7.48 -7.28
N PHE A 66 12.69 7.15 -8.57
CA PHE A 66 11.75 6.23 -9.15
C PHE A 66 12.17 4.78 -8.87
N ILE A 67 11.25 4.01 -8.28
CA ILE A 67 11.39 2.58 -8.06
C ILE A 67 10.29 1.88 -8.85
N GLU A 68 10.67 1.05 -9.82
CA GLU A 68 9.71 0.36 -10.67
C GLU A 68 9.00 -0.79 -9.95
N GLY A 69 7.71 -0.95 -10.27
CA GLY A 69 6.94 -2.14 -9.93
C GLY A 69 6.71 -2.38 -8.43
N LEU A 70 6.73 -3.66 -8.04
CA LEU A 70 6.40 -4.12 -6.68
C LEU A 70 7.32 -3.56 -5.57
N PRO A 71 8.63 -3.35 -5.78
CA PRO A 71 9.49 -2.75 -4.76
C PRO A 71 8.98 -1.41 -4.22
N HIS A 72 8.35 -0.54 -5.04
CA HIS A 72 7.77 0.69 -4.52
C HIS A 72 6.55 0.43 -3.63
N LEU A 73 5.69 -0.51 -4.01
CA LEU A 73 4.55 -0.93 -3.21
C LEU A 73 5.02 -1.46 -1.84
N ILE A 74 6.05 -2.30 -1.82
CA ILE A 74 6.63 -2.84 -0.58
C ILE A 74 7.25 -1.72 0.28
N ARG A 75 7.94 -0.75 -0.36
CA ARG A 75 8.46 0.45 0.32
C ARG A 75 7.34 1.22 1.01
N ALA A 76 6.24 1.48 0.29
CA ALA A 76 5.11 2.23 0.83
C ALA A 76 4.45 1.51 2.01
N ALA A 77 4.19 0.20 1.89
CA ALA A 77 3.61 -0.60 2.96
C ALA A 77 4.47 -0.57 4.24
N LYS A 78 5.79 -0.76 4.09
CA LYS A 78 6.74 -0.71 5.21
C LYS A 78 6.78 0.67 5.87
N LEU A 79 6.80 1.74 5.09
CA LEU A 79 6.80 3.10 5.62
C LEU A 79 5.51 3.39 6.39
N ASN A 80 4.36 2.97 5.87
CA ASN A 80 3.09 3.13 6.59
C ASN A 80 3.05 2.33 7.89
N ASP A 81 3.54 1.07 7.90
CA ASP A 81 3.63 0.28 9.14
C ASP A 81 4.53 0.95 10.18
N LEU A 82 5.65 1.56 9.77
CA LEU A 82 6.52 2.31 10.68
C LEU A 82 5.83 3.57 11.24
N VAL A 83 5.10 4.31 10.41
CA VAL A 83 4.34 5.50 10.86
C VAL A 83 3.24 5.09 11.83
N LEU A 84 2.47 4.06 11.50
CA LEU A 84 1.40 3.55 12.36
C LEU A 84 1.93 3.10 13.72
N ALA A 85 3.04 2.36 13.73
CA ALA A 85 3.69 1.94 14.98
C ALA A 85 4.25 3.11 15.81
N ALA A 86 4.62 4.22 15.17
CA ALA A 86 5.10 5.42 15.86
C ALA A 86 3.97 6.30 16.41
N CYS A 87 2.74 6.10 15.95
CA CYS A 87 1.55 6.83 16.40
C CYS A 87 0.75 6.07 17.48
N GLU A 88 1.16 4.86 17.87
CA GLU A 88 0.60 4.13 19.02
C GLU A 88 1.21 4.55 20.36
#